data_AF-A0A509EES0-F1
#
_entry.id   AF-A0A509EES0-F1
#
_cell.length_a   1.000
_cell.length_b   1.000
_cell.length_c   1.000
_cell.angle_alpha   90.00
_cell.angle_beta   90.00
_cell.angle_gamma   90.00
#
_symmetry.space_group_name_H-M   'P 1'
#
loop_
_entity.id
_entity.type
_entity.pdbx_description
1 polymer ?
#
loop_
_entity_poly.entity_id
_entity_poly.type
_entity_poly.pdbx_seq_one_letter_code
_entity_poly.pdbx_strand_id
1 'polypeptide(L)'
;MKYTLEHSQSNIVMNLSTSIITVLLTFLCTGLMANWLIQRWQYRNWLNQQRFLGAEKQYEALKAVADDISKVSAKRLSAMFRVLSALDQSADRLEERRKIYSDAVDEWNQNINSFQYKTTLYFNWGMTQRLEHDINENFVKIGGRIERNIRIKQINDQAKISDKQEILSQLFKLQGILGNFHRDMLNVVLQKQASTYQGVEIGYNESDLQYFSTWQLIKALFITRVELFRIVLTSFELEKPARRRH
;
A
#
# COMPACT_ATOMS: atom_id res chain seq x y z
N MET A 1 63.14 42.99 42.14
CA MET A 1 61.97 43.44 41.36
C MET A 1 61.95 42.90 39.91
N LYS A 2 63.08 42.67 39.23
CA LYS A 2 63.14 42.04 37.89
C LYS A 2 62.74 40.55 37.87
N TYR A 3 63.21 39.75 38.83
CA TYR A 3 62.94 38.31 38.92
C TYR A 3 61.45 37.94 39.06
N THR A 4 60.65 38.77 39.75
CA THR A 4 59.21 38.55 39.93
C THR A 4 58.39 38.88 38.68
N LEU A 5 58.88 39.78 37.82
CA LEU A 5 58.21 40.15 36.56
C LEU A 5 58.45 39.10 35.46
N GLU A 6 59.64 38.51 35.39
CA GLU A 6 59.95 37.44 34.41
C GLU A 6 59.21 36.13 34.73
N HIS A 7 59.12 35.74 36.01
CA HIS A 7 58.30 34.59 36.42
C HIS A 7 56.81 34.83 36.20
N SER A 8 56.32 36.05 36.43
CA SER A 8 54.93 36.40 36.13
C SER A 8 54.64 36.35 34.63
N GLN A 9 55.54 36.84 33.77
CA GLN A 9 55.35 36.79 32.32
C GLN A 9 55.46 35.37 31.76
N SER A 10 56.39 34.54 32.29
CA SER A 10 56.52 33.12 31.92
C SER A 10 55.24 32.32 32.21
N ASN A 11 54.65 32.51 33.40
CA ASN A 11 53.40 31.84 33.78
C ASN A 11 52.19 32.30 32.94
N ILE A 12 52.13 33.59 32.56
CA ILE A 12 51.07 34.10 31.68
C ILE A 12 51.16 33.47 30.29
N VAL A 13 52.35 33.36 29.71
CA VAL A 13 52.56 32.74 28.40
C VAL A 13 52.27 31.23 28.43
N MET A 14 52.62 30.55 29.52
CA MET A 14 52.35 29.12 29.72
C MET A 14 50.86 28.81 29.92
N ASN A 15 50.11 29.70 30.58
CA ASN A 15 48.66 29.60 30.73
C ASN A 15 47.90 29.96 29.43
N LEU A 16 48.45 30.89 28.64
CA LEU A 16 47.87 31.26 27.35
C LEU A 16 48.02 30.13 26.31
N SER A 17 49.20 29.49 26.26
CA SER A 17 49.46 28.38 25.35
C SER A 17 48.60 27.14 25.67
N THR A 18 48.46 26.78 26.94
CA THR A 18 47.57 25.70 27.39
C THR A 18 46.09 26.01 27.10
N SER A 19 45.65 27.26 27.25
CA SER A 19 44.29 27.68 26.91
C SER A 19 44.01 27.59 25.41
N ILE A 20 44.94 28.06 24.57
CA ILE A 20 44.82 27.97 23.10
C ILE A 20 44.77 26.52 22.63
N ILE A 21 45.64 25.66 23.19
CA ILE A 21 45.66 24.22 22.89
C ILE A 21 44.34 23.56 23.32
N THR A 22 43.81 23.90 24.49
CA THR A 22 42.54 23.35 24.99
C THR A 22 41.36 23.77 24.13
N VAL A 23 41.31 25.04 23.67
CA VAL A 23 40.28 25.53 22.75
C VAL A 23 40.37 24.80 21.41
N LEU A 24 41.58 24.62 20.85
CA LEU A 24 41.79 23.89 19.61
C LEU A 24 41.39 22.41 19.72
N LEU A 25 41.78 21.73 20.80
CA LEU A 25 41.40 20.34 21.08
C LEU A 25 39.89 20.20 21.27
N THR A 26 39.26 21.14 21.98
CA THR A 26 37.81 21.13 22.19
C THR A 26 37.07 21.37 20.87
N PHE A 27 37.56 22.29 20.04
CA PHE A 27 36.99 22.56 18.72
C PHE A 27 37.15 21.36 17.78
N LEU A 28 38.30 20.70 17.76
CA LEU A 28 38.53 19.50 16.96
C LEU A 28 37.67 18.34 17.45
N CYS A 29 37.63 18.07 18.76
CA CYS A 29 36.81 16.99 19.31
C CYS A 29 35.32 17.24 19.07
N THR A 30 34.84 18.45 19.35
CA THR A 30 33.43 18.81 19.17
C THR A 30 33.07 18.82 17.69
N GLY A 31 33.90 19.39 16.82
CA GLY A 31 33.68 19.44 15.38
C GLY A 31 33.67 18.06 14.73
N LEU A 32 34.63 17.20 15.07
CA LEU A 32 34.69 15.83 14.55
C LEU A 32 33.54 14.97 15.09
N MET A 33 33.22 15.06 16.38
CA MET A 33 32.10 14.31 16.97
C MET A 33 30.74 14.81 16.46
N ALA A 34 30.55 16.12 16.34
CA ALA A 34 29.33 16.70 15.78
C ALA A 34 29.17 16.31 14.31
N ASN A 35 30.21 16.44 13.50
CA ASN A 35 30.18 16.06 12.09
C ASN A 35 29.90 14.55 11.93
N TRP A 36 30.55 13.69 12.71
CA TRP A 36 30.29 12.26 12.70
C TRP A 36 28.84 11.92 13.09
N LEU A 37 28.32 12.56 14.14
CA LEU A 37 26.94 12.38 14.58
C LEU A 37 25.94 12.83 13.51
N ILE A 38 26.17 14.00 12.91
CA ILE A 38 25.35 14.55 11.83
C ILE A 38 25.36 13.60 10.63
N GLN A 39 26.53 13.14 10.18
CA GLN A 39 26.64 12.22 9.05
C GLN A 39 25.91 10.91 9.31
N ARG A 40 26.06 10.34 10.51
CA ARG A 40 25.37 9.10 10.89
C ARG A 40 23.85 9.29 10.97
N TRP A 41 23.39 10.44 11.44
CA TRP A 41 21.97 10.79 11.46
C TRP A 41 21.41 11.01 10.04
N GLN A 42 22.12 11.74 9.18
CA GLN A 42 21.76 11.97 7.78
C GLN A 42 21.67 10.66 7.01
N TYR A 43 22.65 9.76 7.15
CA TYR A 43 22.64 8.45 6.50
C TYR A 43 21.43 7.61 6.96
N ARG A 44 21.12 7.61 8.25
CA ARG A 44 19.94 6.89 8.77
C ARG A 44 18.64 7.46 8.23
N ASN A 45 18.51 8.78 8.19
CA ASN A 45 17.32 9.44 7.64
C ASN A 45 17.17 9.17 6.14
N TRP A 46 18.27 9.24 5.38
CA TRP A 46 18.26 8.91 3.95
C TRP A 46 17.80 7.48 3.70
N LEU A 47 18.30 6.50 4.46
CA LEU A 47 17.85 5.12 4.36
C LEU A 47 16.34 4.97 4.65
N ASN A 48 15.82 5.68 5.66
CA ASN A 48 14.41 5.64 6.00
C ASN A 48 13.55 6.29 4.90
N GLN A 49 13.99 7.42 4.34
CA GLN A 49 13.34 8.06 3.20
C GLN A 49 13.28 7.13 1.98
N GLN A 50 14.39 6.45 1.66
CA GLN A 50 14.44 5.54 0.52
C GLN A 50 13.50 4.34 0.70
N ARG A 51 13.39 3.80 1.91
CA ARG A 51 12.44 2.72 2.22
C ARG A 51 11.01 3.18 2.15
N PHE A 52 10.72 4.36 2.68
CA PHE A 52 9.39 4.97 2.59
C PHE A 52 8.96 5.15 1.13
N LEU A 53 9.83 5.72 0.27
CA LEU A 53 9.56 5.87 -1.17
C LEU A 53 9.29 4.51 -1.84
N GLY A 54 10.02 3.46 -1.45
CA GLY A 54 9.78 2.10 -1.93
C GLY A 54 8.40 1.56 -1.52
N ALA A 55 8.03 1.74 -0.25
CA ALA A 55 6.74 1.30 0.28
C ALA A 55 5.57 2.10 -0.33
N GLU A 56 5.72 3.40 -0.49
CA GLU A 56 4.77 4.29 -1.15
C GLU A 56 4.54 3.86 -2.60
N LYS A 57 5.61 3.55 -3.35
CA LYS A 57 5.47 3.03 -4.72
C LYS A 57 4.71 1.70 -4.78
N GLN A 58 4.95 0.80 -3.82
CA GLN A 58 4.18 -0.46 -3.73
C GLN A 58 2.71 -0.21 -3.41
N TYR A 59 2.43 0.72 -2.49
CA TYR A 59 1.08 1.10 -2.12
C TYR A 59 0.32 1.72 -3.31
N GLU A 60 0.93 2.66 -4.03
CA GLU A 60 0.32 3.26 -5.22
C GLU A 60 0.08 2.23 -6.33
N ALA A 61 1.01 1.29 -6.54
CA ALA A 61 0.82 0.20 -7.48
C ALA A 61 -0.35 -0.72 -7.07
N LEU A 62 -0.41 -1.11 -5.78
CA LEU A 62 -1.50 -1.92 -5.23
C LEU A 62 -2.87 -1.24 -5.40
N LYS A 63 -2.94 0.06 -5.07
CA LYS A 63 -4.14 0.89 -5.24
C LYS A 63 -4.57 0.98 -6.69
N ALA A 64 -3.64 1.26 -7.60
CA ALA A 64 -3.93 1.32 -9.04
C ALA A 64 -4.50 0.01 -9.57
N VAL A 65 -3.99 -1.14 -9.13
CA VAL A 65 -4.53 -2.46 -9.51
C VAL A 65 -5.96 -2.64 -9.00
N ALA A 66 -6.24 -2.29 -7.74
CA ALA A 66 -7.59 -2.37 -7.18
C ALA A 66 -8.58 -1.49 -7.95
N ASP A 67 -8.18 -0.25 -8.26
CA ASP A 67 -8.99 0.73 -8.96
C ASP A 67 -9.27 0.28 -10.41
N ASP A 68 -8.24 -0.19 -11.13
CA ASP A 68 -8.36 -0.69 -12.50
C ASP A 68 -9.34 -1.87 -12.59
N ILE A 69 -9.17 -2.88 -11.73
CA ILE A 69 -10.06 -4.06 -11.70
C ILE A 69 -11.49 -3.64 -11.36
N SER A 70 -11.66 -2.75 -10.39
CA SER A 70 -12.97 -2.24 -9.97
C SER A 70 -13.67 -1.49 -11.09
N LYS A 71 -12.94 -0.64 -11.80
CA LYS A 71 -13.47 0.17 -12.91
C LYS A 71 -13.91 -0.70 -14.09
N VAL A 72 -13.05 -1.62 -14.55
CA VAL A 72 -13.34 -2.44 -15.74
C VAL A 72 -14.44 -3.46 -15.45
N SER A 73 -14.42 -4.12 -14.28
CA SER A 73 -15.49 -5.05 -13.89
C SER A 73 -16.84 -4.36 -13.73
N ALA A 74 -16.89 -3.19 -13.07
CA ALA A 74 -18.12 -2.42 -12.90
C ALA A 74 -18.68 -1.92 -14.23
N LYS A 75 -17.82 -1.49 -15.15
CA LYS A 75 -18.23 -1.10 -16.51
C LYS A 75 -18.89 -2.27 -17.24
N ARG A 76 -18.27 -3.45 -17.22
CA ARG A 76 -18.84 -4.66 -17.84
C ARG A 76 -20.17 -5.05 -17.21
N LEU A 77 -20.25 -5.10 -15.88
CA LEU A 77 -21.49 -5.42 -15.17
C LEU A 77 -22.62 -4.46 -15.51
N SER A 78 -22.34 -3.15 -15.51
CA SER A 78 -23.31 -2.12 -15.89
C SER A 78 -23.80 -2.29 -17.33
N ALA A 79 -22.88 -2.60 -18.26
CA ALA A 79 -23.24 -2.86 -19.65
C ALA A 79 -24.13 -4.11 -19.79
N MET A 80 -23.87 -5.17 -19.01
CA MET A 80 -24.73 -6.36 -18.97
C MET A 80 -26.15 -6.06 -18.50
N PHE A 81 -26.32 -5.28 -17.43
CA PHE A 81 -27.65 -4.84 -16.99
C PHE A 81 -28.37 -4.02 -18.06
N ARG A 82 -27.65 -3.10 -18.71
CA ARG A 82 -28.21 -2.21 -19.74
C ARG A 82 -28.65 -2.98 -20.99
N VAL A 83 -27.84 -3.91 -21.49
CA VAL A 83 -28.19 -4.70 -22.67
C VAL A 83 -29.33 -5.68 -22.37
N LEU A 84 -29.35 -6.29 -21.18
CA LEU A 84 -30.46 -7.14 -20.75
C LEU A 84 -31.79 -6.36 -20.67
N SER A 85 -31.73 -5.12 -20.18
CA SER A 85 -32.90 -4.24 -20.12
C SER A 85 -33.38 -3.81 -21.51
N ALA A 86 -32.45 -3.69 -22.47
CA ALA A 86 -32.75 -3.31 -23.85
C ALA A 86 -33.37 -4.44 -24.69
N LEU A 87 -33.35 -5.70 -24.22
CA LEU A 87 -33.99 -6.82 -24.93
C LEU A 87 -35.50 -6.64 -25.15
N ASP A 88 -36.18 -5.84 -24.33
CA ASP A 88 -37.62 -5.54 -24.48
C ASP A 88 -37.88 -4.19 -25.16
N GLN A 89 -36.83 -3.52 -25.65
CA GLN A 89 -36.92 -2.22 -26.32
C GLN A 89 -36.86 -2.40 -27.85
N SER A 90 -36.89 -1.29 -28.59
CA SER A 90 -36.75 -1.33 -30.05
C SER A 90 -35.40 -1.90 -30.49
N ALA A 91 -35.36 -2.48 -31.69
CA ALA A 91 -34.14 -3.02 -32.29
C ALA A 91 -32.98 -2.00 -32.31
N ASP A 92 -33.25 -0.73 -32.61
CA ASP A 92 -32.23 0.33 -32.59
C ASP A 92 -31.60 0.53 -31.21
N ARG A 93 -32.44 0.56 -30.16
CA ARG A 93 -31.99 0.66 -28.76
C ARG A 93 -31.17 -0.56 -28.36
N LEU A 94 -31.60 -1.75 -28.78
CA LEU A 94 -30.89 -3.00 -28.50
C LEU A 94 -29.51 -2.99 -29.16
N GLU A 95 -29.41 -2.58 -30.43
CA GLU A 95 -28.13 -2.53 -31.15
C GLU A 95 -27.17 -1.50 -30.55
N GLU A 96 -27.66 -0.32 -30.13
CA GLU A 96 -26.85 0.66 -29.40
C GLU A 96 -26.27 0.07 -28.11
N ARG A 97 -27.11 -0.58 -27.29
CA ARG A 97 -26.66 -1.19 -26.02
C ARG A 97 -25.76 -2.40 -26.23
N ARG A 98 -25.98 -3.17 -27.29
CA ARG A 98 -25.14 -4.28 -27.69
C ARG A 98 -23.72 -3.82 -28.01
N LYS A 99 -23.54 -2.72 -28.74
CA LYS A 99 -22.20 -2.16 -29.03
C LYS A 99 -21.45 -1.80 -27.74
N ILE A 100 -22.10 -1.05 -26.85
CA ILE A 100 -21.52 -0.69 -25.54
C ILE A 100 -21.15 -1.94 -24.72
N TYR A 101 -21.99 -2.97 -24.77
CA TYR A 101 -21.72 -4.24 -24.11
C TYR A 101 -20.53 -4.98 -24.73
N SER A 102 -20.45 -5.07 -26.06
CA SER A 102 -19.31 -5.66 -26.77
C SER A 102 -18.01 -4.97 -26.39
N ASP A 103 -17.97 -3.63 -26.40
CA ASP A 103 -16.78 -2.85 -26.02
C ASP A 103 -16.33 -3.15 -24.59
N ALA A 104 -17.29 -3.30 -23.66
CA ALA A 104 -16.98 -3.62 -22.27
C ALA A 104 -16.49 -5.07 -22.07
N VAL A 105 -16.97 -6.01 -22.90
CA VAL A 105 -16.46 -7.39 -22.93
C VAL A 105 -15.03 -7.42 -23.47
N ASP A 106 -14.76 -6.70 -24.56
CA ASP A 106 -13.43 -6.62 -25.16
C ASP A 106 -12.42 -6.00 -24.20
N GLU A 107 -12.78 -4.89 -23.54
CA GLU A 107 -11.93 -4.26 -22.54
C GLU A 107 -11.62 -5.21 -21.36
N TRP A 108 -12.61 -5.98 -20.88
CA TRP A 108 -12.36 -6.98 -19.85
C TRP A 108 -11.40 -8.07 -20.33
N ASN A 109 -11.65 -8.63 -21.52
CA ASN A 109 -10.87 -9.73 -22.07
C ASN A 109 -9.42 -9.33 -22.36
N GLN A 110 -9.18 -8.08 -22.77
CA GLN A 110 -7.82 -7.56 -22.97
C GLN A 110 -7.06 -7.42 -21.65
N ASN A 111 -7.77 -7.14 -20.54
CA ASN A 111 -7.14 -6.87 -19.25
C ASN A 111 -7.08 -8.07 -18.31
N ILE A 112 -7.90 -9.11 -18.49
CA ILE A 112 -8.03 -10.22 -17.51
C ILE A 112 -6.70 -10.90 -17.17
N ASN A 113 -5.86 -11.19 -18.18
CA ASN A 113 -4.55 -11.80 -17.96
C ASN A 113 -3.61 -10.88 -17.17
N SER A 114 -3.65 -9.57 -17.47
CA SER A 114 -2.89 -8.56 -16.74
C SER A 114 -3.36 -8.46 -15.29
N PHE A 115 -4.69 -8.50 -15.07
CA PHE A 115 -5.29 -8.50 -13.74
C PHE A 115 -4.90 -9.74 -12.94
N GLN A 116 -4.90 -10.94 -13.52
CA GLN A 116 -4.47 -12.16 -12.82
C GLN A 116 -3.01 -12.07 -12.36
N TYR A 117 -2.10 -11.62 -13.23
CA TYR A 117 -0.69 -11.43 -12.88
C TYR A 117 -0.52 -10.39 -11.77
N LYS A 118 -1.12 -9.20 -11.95
CA LYS A 118 -1.05 -8.09 -10.98
C LYS A 118 -1.66 -8.49 -9.63
N THR A 119 -2.79 -9.19 -9.64
CA THR A 119 -3.46 -9.65 -8.40
C THR A 119 -2.56 -10.64 -7.64
N THR A 120 -1.91 -11.55 -8.36
CA THR A 120 -0.96 -12.50 -7.76
C THR A 120 0.24 -11.77 -7.15
N LEU A 121 0.76 -10.75 -7.83
CA LEU A 121 1.95 -10.00 -7.39
C LEU A 121 1.66 -9.08 -6.20
N TYR A 122 0.55 -8.36 -6.20
CA TYR A 122 0.27 -7.30 -5.22
C TYR A 122 -0.64 -7.73 -4.08
N PHE A 123 -1.49 -8.74 -4.28
CA PHE A 123 -2.37 -9.28 -3.24
C PHE A 123 -1.89 -10.67 -2.82
N ASN A 124 -2.49 -11.72 -3.38
CA ASN A 124 -2.12 -13.11 -3.14
C ASN A 124 -2.83 -14.01 -4.16
N TRP A 125 -2.38 -15.28 -4.23
CA TRP A 125 -2.98 -16.28 -5.10
C TRP A 125 -4.47 -16.52 -4.85
N GLY A 126 -4.92 -16.43 -3.60
CA GLY A 126 -6.35 -16.59 -3.26
C GLY A 126 -7.25 -15.55 -3.94
N MET A 127 -6.80 -14.30 -4.02
CA MET A 127 -7.51 -13.24 -4.74
C MET A 127 -7.53 -13.50 -6.26
N THR A 128 -6.44 -14.03 -6.81
CA THR A 128 -6.39 -14.43 -8.23
C THR A 128 -7.39 -15.53 -8.54
N GLN A 129 -7.48 -16.55 -7.67
CA GLN A 129 -8.45 -17.63 -7.82
C GLN A 129 -9.90 -17.12 -7.76
N ARG A 130 -10.20 -16.18 -6.86
CA ARG A 130 -11.52 -15.54 -6.80
C ARG A 130 -11.81 -14.71 -8.05
N LEU A 131 -10.83 -13.96 -8.56
CA LEU A 131 -10.99 -13.21 -9.80
C LEU A 131 -11.34 -14.14 -10.98
N GLU A 132 -10.73 -15.31 -11.03
CA GLU A 132 -11.00 -16.27 -12.11
C GLU A 132 -12.34 -17.00 -11.91
N HIS A 133 -12.49 -17.70 -10.79
CA HIS A 133 -13.62 -18.60 -10.57
C HIS A 133 -14.89 -17.87 -10.16
N ASP A 134 -14.80 -16.87 -9.27
CA ASP A 134 -15.99 -16.18 -8.77
C ASP A 134 -16.46 -15.08 -9.73
N ILE A 135 -15.54 -14.42 -10.44
CA ILE A 135 -15.86 -13.26 -11.29
C ILE A 135 -15.84 -13.63 -12.77
N ASN A 136 -14.69 -14.07 -13.32
CA ASN A 136 -14.53 -14.29 -14.75
C ASN A 136 -15.48 -15.38 -15.28
N GLU A 137 -15.56 -16.53 -14.60
CA GLU A 137 -16.47 -17.61 -15.01
C GLU A 137 -17.95 -17.17 -14.98
N ASN A 138 -18.36 -16.40 -13.96
CA ASN A 138 -19.73 -15.88 -13.90
C ASN A 138 -20.01 -14.87 -15.01
N PHE A 139 -19.03 -14.00 -15.33
CA PHE A 139 -19.13 -13.10 -16.47
C PHE A 139 -19.30 -13.84 -17.80
N VAL A 140 -18.52 -14.90 -18.03
CA VAL A 140 -18.60 -15.73 -19.24
C VAL A 140 -19.96 -16.44 -19.30
N LYS A 141 -20.37 -17.09 -18.20
CA LYS A 141 -21.62 -17.86 -18.12
C LYS A 141 -22.84 -16.98 -18.37
N ILE A 142 -22.95 -15.86 -17.67
CA ILE A 142 -24.09 -14.94 -17.81
C ILE A 142 -24.03 -14.25 -19.18
N GLY A 143 -22.84 -13.82 -19.61
CA GLY A 143 -22.64 -13.19 -20.91
C GLY A 143 -23.05 -14.07 -22.08
N GLY A 144 -22.75 -15.38 -22.03
CA GLY A 144 -23.16 -16.34 -23.05
C GLY A 144 -24.68 -16.48 -23.17
N ARG A 145 -25.42 -16.33 -22.06
CA ARG A 145 -26.91 -16.32 -22.08
C ARG A 145 -27.45 -15.03 -22.67
N ILE A 146 -26.87 -13.88 -22.31
CA ILE A 146 -27.23 -12.58 -22.88
C ILE A 146 -27.03 -12.60 -24.40
N GLU A 147 -25.86 -13.05 -24.88
CA GLU A 147 -25.54 -13.15 -26.31
C GLU A 147 -26.51 -14.07 -27.05
N ARG A 148 -26.89 -15.20 -26.45
CA ARG A 148 -27.91 -16.09 -27.02
C ARG A 148 -29.24 -15.36 -27.22
N ASN A 149 -29.69 -14.60 -26.21
CA ASN A 149 -30.95 -13.86 -26.28
C ASN A 149 -30.91 -12.70 -27.29
N ILE A 150 -29.76 -12.02 -27.42
CA ILE A 150 -29.53 -11.03 -28.46
C ILE A 150 -29.69 -11.67 -29.85
N ARG A 151 -29.07 -12.83 -30.10
CA ARG A 151 -29.18 -13.54 -31.39
C ARG A 151 -30.61 -13.97 -31.70
N ILE A 152 -31.35 -14.45 -30.69
CA ILE A 152 -32.77 -14.80 -30.84
C ILE A 152 -33.58 -13.57 -31.29
N LYS A 153 -33.35 -12.41 -30.66
CA LYS A 153 -34.02 -11.14 -31.02
C LYS A 153 -33.64 -10.65 -32.41
N GLN A 154 -32.40 -10.85 -32.85
CA GLN A 154 -31.98 -10.50 -34.21
C GLN A 154 -32.68 -11.35 -35.29
N ILE A 155 -32.99 -12.61 -34.99
CA ILE A 155 -33.73 -13.49 -35.91
C ILE A 155 -35.24 -13.21 -35.84
N ASN A 156 -35.76 -12.99 -34.64
CA ASN A 156 -37.17 -12.72 -34.39
C ASN A 156 -37.33 -11.65 -33.30
N ASP A 157 -37.59 -10.42 -33.72
CA ASP A 157 -37.73 -9.25 -32.85
C ASP A 157 -38.86 -9.43 -31.80
N GLN A 158 -39.90 -10.18 -32.15
CA GLN A 158 -41.04 -10.45 -31.27
C GLN A 158 -40.84 -11.67 -30.34
N ALA A 159 -39.68 -12.35 -30.40
CA ALA A 159 -39.40 -13.48 -29.54
C ALA A 159 -39.46 -13.08 -28.06
N LYS A 160 -40.17 -13.88 -27.24
CA LYS A 160 -40.20 -13.70 -25.79
C LYS A 160 -38.97 -14.36 -25.16
N ILE A 161 -38.28 -13.62 -24.31
CA ILE A 161 -37.11 -14.12 -23.58
C ILE A 161 -37.58 -14.67 -22.23
N SER A 162 -37.71 -16.00 -22.12
CA SER A 162 -38.24 -16.67 -20.93
C SER A 162 -37.28 -16.67 -19.74
N ASP A 163 -35.97 -16.56 -19.97
CA ASP A 163 -34.95 -16.68 -18.94
C ASP A 163 -34.40 -15.34 -18.42
N LYS A 164 -34.98 -14.22 -18.86
CA LYS A 164 -34.54 -12.86 -18.51
C LYS A 164 -34.48 -12.63 -16.99
N GLN A 165 -35.49 -13.07 -16.25
CA GLN A 165 -35.54 -12.91 -14.79
C GLN A 165 -34.46 -13.73 -14.08
N GLU A 166 -34.15 -14.91 -14.60
CA GLU A 166 -33.08 -15.74 -14.07
C GLU A 166 -31.71 -15.11 -14.32
N ILE A 167 -31.47 -14.58 -15.52
CA ILE A 167 -30.26 -13.82 -15.85
C ILE A 167 -30.12 -12.60 -14.94
N LEU A 168 -31.21 -11.86 -14.71
CA LEU A 168 -31.21 -10.70 -13.83
C LEU A 168 -30.85 -11.08 -12.39
N SER A 169 -31.42 -12.17 -11.86
CA SER A 169 -31.07 -12.72 -10.54
C SER A 169 -29.58 -13.08 -10.46
N GLN A 170 -29.03 -13.70 -11.50
CA GLN A 170 -27.60 -14.04 -11.57
C GLN A 170 -26.70 -12.79 -11.63
N LEU A 171 -27.12 -11.74 -12.34
CA LEU A 171 -26.39 -10.45 -12.36
C LEU A 171 -26.36 -9.79 -10.98
N PHE A 172 -27.47 -9.82 -10.22
CA PHE A 172 -27.47 -9.30 -8.84
C PHE A 172 -26.57 -10.12 -7.91
N LYS A 173 -26.54 -11.45 -8.07
CA LYS A 173 -25.58 -12.30 -7.33
C LYS A 173 -24.14 -11.94 -7.68
N LEU A 174 -23.82 -11.78 -8.96
CA LEU A 174 -22.50 -11.36 -9.42
C LEU A 174 -22.13 -9.97 -8.90
N GLN A 175 -23.08 -9.04 -8.84
CA GLN A 175 -22.86 -7.73 -8.24
C GLN A 175 -22.45 -7.83 -6.76
N GLY A 176 -23.09 -8.73 -5.99
CA GLY A 176 -22.72 -8.99 -4.60
C GLY A 176 -21.32 -9.61 -4.47
N ILE A 177 -20.98 -10.56 -5.34
CA ILE A 177 -19.65 -11.18 -5.40
C ILE A 177 -18.58 -10.11 -5.69
N LEU A 178 -18.79 -9.29 -6.72
CA LEU A 178 -17.90 -8.18 -7.08
C LEU A 178 -17.75 -7.17 -5.94
N GLY A 179 -18.85 -6.81 -5.29
CA GLY A 179 -18.83 -5.89 -4.14
C GLY A 179 -17.97 -6.42 -2.99
N ASN A 180 -18.13 -7.70 -2.64
CA ASN A 180 -17.30 -8.34 -1.62
C ASN A 180 -15.82 -8.40 -2.05
N PHE A 181 -15.55 -8.78 -3.30
CA PHE A 181 -14.18 -8.82 -3.83
C PHE A 181 -13.50 -7.45 -3.79
N HIS A 182 -14.18 -6.39 -4.24
CA HIS A 182 -13.67 -5.02 -4.18
C HIS A 182 -13.43 -4.55 -2.75
N ARG A 183 -14.37 -4.84 -1.82
CA ARG A 183 -14.19 -4.53 -0.41
C ARG A 183 -12.94 -5.20 0.15
N ASP A 184 -12.74 -6.48 -0.15
CA ASP A 184 -11.60 -7.22 0.36
C ASP A 184 -10.28 -6.68 -0.22
N MET A 185 -10.24 -6.28 -1.50
CA MET A 185 -9.08 -5.58 -2.07
C MET A 185 -8.83 -4.23 -1.38
N LEU A 186 -9.87 -3.42 -1.19
CA LEU A 186 -9.76 -2.12 -0.52
C LEU A 186 -9.27 -2.25 0.92
N ASN A 187 -9.68 -3.29 1.65
CA ASN A 187 -9.16 -3.56 2.99
C ASN A 187 -7.65 -3.81 2.97
N VAL A 188 -7.14 -4.54 1.98
CA VAL A 188 -5.68 -4.73 1.81
C VAL A 188 -4.99 -3.41 1.47
N VAL A 189 -5.58 -2.58 0.61
CA VAL A 189 -5.06 -1.23 0.29
C VAL A 189 -4.98 -0.36 1.54
N LEU A 190 -6.06 -0.30 2.33
CA LEU A 190 -6.13 0.49 3.56
C LEU A 190 -5.13 -0.01 4.61
N GLN A 191 -4.98 -1.33 4.75
CA GLN A 191 -3.98 -1.91 5.65
C GLN A 191 -2.56 -1.52 5.23
N LYS A 192 -2.24 -1.58 3.93
CA LYS A 192 -0.94 -1.17 3.41
C LYS A 192 -0.72 0.34 3.56
N GLN A 193 -1.77 1.15 3.42
CA GLN A 193 -1.71 2.59 3.66
C GLN A 193 -1.37 2.90 5.12
N ALA A 194 -2.10 2.30 6.07
CA ALA A 194 -1.85 2.47 7.50
C ALA A 194 -0.41 2.07 7.86
N SER A 195 0.04 0.91 7.37
CA SER A 195 1.39 0.41 7.65
C SER A 195 2.49 1.29 7.05
N THR A 196 2.22 1.97 5.93
CA THR A 196 3.18 2.83 5.23
C THR A 196 3.27 4.24 5.83
N TYR A 197 2.13 4.86 6.13
CA TYR A 197 2.07 6.27 6.55
C TYR A 197 1.93 6.47 8.07
N GLN A 198 1.19 5.60 8.75
CA GLN A 198 0.89 5.75 10.19
C GLN A 198 1.83 4.90 11.06
N GLY A 199 2.40 3.84 10.48
CA GLY A 199 3.17 2.85 11.22
C GLY A 199 2.27 1.92 12.03
N VAL A 200 2.90 0.92 12.65
CA VAL A 200 2.29 -0.06 13.53
C VAL A 200 2.74 0.25 14.94
N GLU A 201 1.78 0.43 15.84
CA GLU A 201 2.05 0.55 17.25
C GLU A 201 2.44 -0.80 17.84
N ILE A 202 3.62 -0.85 18.47
CA ILE A 202 4.13 -2.03 19.15
C ILE A 202 4.13 -1.77 20.65
N GLY A 203 3.50 -2.68 21.38
CA GLY A 203 3.50 -2.71 22.84
C GLY A 203 4.82 -3.18 23.42
N TYR A 204 5.13 -2.69 24.61
CA TYR A 204 6.23 -3.25 25.40
C TYR A 204 5.81 -4.61 25.98
N ASN A 205 6.08 -5.67 25.22
CA ASN A 205 5.72 -7.05 25.53
C ASN A 205 6.96 -7.95 25.34
N GLU A 206 7.04 -9.09 26.04
CA GLU A 206 8.20 -10.01 25.89
C GLU A 206 8.44 -10.48 24.44
N SER A 207 7.36 -10.73 23.70
CA SER A 207 7.41 -11.14 22.28
C SER A 207 7.99 -10.07 21.36
N ASP A 208 7.88 -8.80 21.74
CA ASP A 208 8.13 -7.64 20.88
C ASP A 208 9.39 -6.84 21.30
N LEU A 209 10.07 -7.25 22.37
CA LEU A 209 11.31 -6.62 22.87
C LEU A 209 12.40 -6.48 21.80
N GLN A 210 12.41 -7.39 20.81
CA GLN A 210 13.35 -7.36 19.68
C GLN A 210 13.21 -6.13 18.77
N TYR A 211 12.08 -5.41 18.87
CA TYR A 211 11.83 -4.20 18.07
C TYR A 211 12.25 -2.91 18.79
N PHE A 212 12.59 -3.00 20.08
CA PHE A 212 13.02 -1.84 20.87
C PHE A 212 14.54 -1.67 20.82
N SER A 213 14.99 -0.47 20.46
CA SER A 213 16.40 -0.08 20.60
C SER A 213 16.80 0.01 22.07
N THR A 214 18.10 -0.16 22.37
CA THR A 214 18.65 -0.02 23.72
C THR A 214 18.24 1.30 24.39
N TRP A 215 18.16 2.38 23.62
CA TRP A 215 17.71 3.67 24.12
C TRP A 215 16.22 3.69 24.50
N GLN A 216 15.35 3.05 23.71
CA GLN A 216 13.94 2.90 24.04
C GLN A 216 13.75 1.99 25.26
N LEU A 217 14.56 0.93 25.40
CA LEU A 217 14.57 0.07 26.59
C LEU A 217 15.02 0.85 27.84
N ILE A 218 16.05 1.69 27.72
CA ILE A 218 16.49 2.57 28.81
C ILE A 218 15.37 3.54 29.20
N LYS A 219 14.70 4.17 28.23
CA LYS A 219 13.54 5.03 28.50
C LYS A 219 12.42 4.30 29.23
N ALA A 220 12.17 3.03 28.89
CA ALA A 220 11.14 2.22 29.52
C ALA A 220 11.37 2.07 31.04
N LEU A 221 12.62 2.06 31.50
CA LEU A 221 12.96 1.99 32.93
C LEU A 221 12.44 3.19 33.75
N PHE A 222 12.15 4.32 33.09
CA PHE A 222 11.70 5.55 33.74
C PHE A 222 10.18 5.79 33.60
N ILE A 223 9.44 4.83 33.06
CA ILE A 223 7.99 4.92 32.89
C ILE A 223 7.29 4.16 34.01
N THR A 224 6.40 4.83 34.73
CA THR A 224 5.71 4.28 35.92
C THR A 224 4.84 3.05 35.60
N ARG A 225 4.33 2.95 34.37
CA ARG A 225 3.56 1.81 33.86
C ARG A 225 4.15 1.35 32.54
N VAL A 226 5.13 0.47 32.63
CA VAL A 226 5.88 -0.05 31.49
C VAL A 226 4.99 -0.70 30.42
N GLU A 227 3.88 -1.35 30.82
CA GLU A 227 2.90 -1.95 29.92
C GLU A 227 2.20 -0.95 28.98
N LEU A 228 2.20 0.34 29.32
CA LEU A 228 1.65 1.41 28.49
C LEU A 228 2.68 2.01 27.53
N PHE A 229 3.95 1.59 27.62
CA PHE A 229 4.96 2.05 26.69
C PHE A 229 4.70 1.45 25.31
N ARG A 230 4.67 2.34 24.31
CA ARG A 230 4.38 2.02 22.92
C ARG A 230 5.43 2.70 22.05
N ILE A 231 5.85 2.02 20.99
CA ILE A 231 6.64 2.62 19.92
C ILE A 231 5.86 2.48 18.62
N VAL A 232 5.84 3.54 17.82
CA VAL A 232 5.32 3.47 16.45
C VAL A 232 6.48 3.06 15.56
N LEU A 233 6.39 1.88 14.96
CA LEU A 233 7.35 1.41 13.97
C LEU A 233 6.70 1.37 12.61
N THR A 234 7.39 1.87 11.62
CA THR A 234 6.98 1.71 10.23
C THR A 234 7.09 0.24 9.78
N SER A 235 6.38 -0.14 8.71
CA SER A 235 6.42 -1.50 8.15
C SER A 235 7.86 -2.04 7.94
N PHE A 236 8.79 -1.17 7.58
CA PHE A 236 10.17 -1.53 7.28
C PHE A 236 11.08 -1.62 8.52
N GLU A 237 10.66 -1.07 9.65
CA GLU A 237 11.33 -1.25 10.94
C GLU A 237 10.91 -2.58 11.59
N LEU A 238 9.70 -3.06 11.31
CA LEU A 238 9.22 -4.40 11.69
C LEU A 238 9.96 -5.54 10.97
N GLU A 239 10.36 -5.35 9.71
CA GLU A 239 11.10 -6.38 8.95
C GLU A 239 12.55 -6.56 9.42
N LYS A 240 13.10 -5.59 10.17
CA LYS A 240 14.44 -5.70 10.75
C LYS A 240 14.31 -5.84 12.27
N PRO A 241 14.54 -7.03 12.86
CA PRO A 241 14.75 -7.09 14.31
C PRO A 241 15.86 -6.09 14.65
N ALA A 242 15.65 -5.28 15.68
CA ALA A 242 16.66 -4.33 16.15
C ALA A 242 17.92 -5.15 16.39
N ARG A 243 18.98 -4.81 15.64
CA ARG A 243 20.23 -5.57 15.52
C ARG A 243 20.60 -6.29 16.81
N ARG A 244 20.88 -7.60 16.69
CA ARG A 244 21.48 -8.42 17.75
C ARG A 244 22.62 -7.65 18.43
N ARG A 245 22.53 -7.63 19.76
CA ARG A 245 23.49 -7.06 20.70
C ARG A 245 24.87 -7.71 20.46
N HIS A 246 25.88 -6.88 20.19
CA HIS A 246 27.24 -7.10 20.63
C HIS A 246 27.54 -6.04 21.68
#